data_AF-A0A8D0XE98-F1
#
_entry.id   AF-A0A8D0XE98-F1
#
_cell.length_a   1.000
_cell.length_b   1.000
_cell.length_c   1.000
_cell.angle_alpha   90.00
_cell.angle_beta   90.00
_cell.angle_gamma   90.00
#
_symmetry.space_group_name_H-M   'P 1'
#
loop_
_entity.id
_entity.type
_entity.pdbx_description
1 polymer ?
#
loop_
_entity_poly.entity_id
_entity_poly.type
_entity_poly.pdbx_seq_one_letter_code
_entity_poly.pdbx_strand_id
1 'polypeptide(L)'
;MGVLRAGLCPGLTQDMVQLLQSRGIKTVVDLVSADLEEVAQKCGLSYKALVALRRVLLAQFSAFPCNGADLYEELKTSTAILSTGIRSLDKLLDAGLYTGEVTEIVGGPGSGKTQVCLCVAANVAHSLQQKVLYIDSNGGLTASRILQLLQARTSDEEEQAGALQRIQVVRVFDIFQMLDVLQDLRGAVAQQVSLLSTPSCFPRLAGEGRGWAHLPSVRRVLPST
;
A
#
# COMPACT_ATOMS: atom_id res chain seq x y z
N MET A 1 -7.73 -5.55 -6.51
CA MET A 1 -9.13 -5.37 -6.98
C MET A 1 -9.27 -4.03 -7.69
N GLY A 2 -10.00 -3.99 -8.81
CA GLY A 2 -10.02 -2.86 -9.75
C GLY A 2 -10.78 -1.61 -9.30
N VAL A 3 -10.37 -0.46 -9.86
CA VAL A 3 -11.08 0.83 -9.77
C VAL A 3 -12.38 0.74 -10.58
N LEU A 4 -13.45 1.38 -10.06
CA LEU A 4 -14.72 1.44 -10.77
C LEU A 4 -14.61 2.44 -11.93
N ARG A 5 -14.75 1.96 -13.17
CA ARG A 5 -14.65 2.77 -14.40
C ARG A 5 -15.75 2.38 -15.40
N ALA A 6 -16.15 3.31 -16.26
CA ALA A 6 -17.16 3.02 -17.27
C ALA A 6 -16.71 1.90 -18.20
N GLY A 7 -17.67 1.08 -18.65
CA GLY A 7 -17.40 -0.08 -19.51
C GLY A 7 -16.78 -1.29 -18.81
N LEU A 8 -16.59 -1.24 -17.49
CA LEU A 8 -16.10 -2.39 -16.71
C LEU A 8 -17.13 -3.54 -16.67
N CYS A 9 -18.42 -3.23 -16.79
CA CYS A 9 -19.47 -4.22 -17.03
C CYS A 9 -20.62 -3.62 -17.86
N PRO A 10 -21.44 -4.45 -18.53
CA PRO A 10 -22.59 -3.99 -19.29
C PRO A 10 -23.56 -3.21 -18.39
N GLY A 11 -23.86 -1.97 -18.76
CA GLY A 11 -24.77 -1.09 -18.00
C GLY A 11 -24.09 -0.12 -17.03
N LEU A 12 -22.76 -0.14 -16.89
CA LEU A 12 -22.02 0.85 -16.11
C LEU A 12 -21.59 2.04 -17.00
N THR A 13 -22.39 3.11 -17.00
CA THR A 13 -22.12 4.32 -17.79
C THR A 13 -21.19 5.29 -17.07
N GLN A 14 -20.61 6.24 -17.82
CA GLN A 14 -19.72 7.26 -17.27
C GLN A 14 -20.41 8.14 -16.23
N ASP A 15 -21.66 8.54 -16.47
CA ASP A 15 -22.44 9.37 -15.55
C ASP A 15 -22.70 8.64 -14.23
N MET A 16 -23.03 7.35 -14.29
CA MET A 16 -23.20 6.52 -13.10
C MET A 16 -21.91 6.42 -12.30
N VAL A 17 -20.76 6.25 -12.96
CA VAL A 17 -19.46 6.17 -12.28
C VAL A 17 -19.10 7.48 -11.61
N GLN A 18 -19.30 8.62 -12.27
CA GLN A 18 -19.05 9.93 -11.64
C GLN A 18 -19.94 10.15 -10.42
N LEU A 19 -21.21 9.73 -10.50
CA LEU A 19 -22.16 9.88 -9.41
C LEU A 19 -21.82 8.98 -8.22
N LEU A 20 -21.38 7.75 -8.47
CA LEU A 20 -20.88 6.83 -7.43
C LEU A 20 -19.59 7.36 -6.79
N GLN A 21 -18.66 7.86 -7.60
CA GLN A 21 -17.41 8.46 -7.12
C GLN A 21 -17.66 9.71 -6.26
N SER A 22 -18.66 10.53 -6.61
CA SER A 22 -19.06 11.70 -5.80
C SER A 22 -19.55 11.33 -4.39
N ARG A 23 -19.91 10.05 -4.17
CA ARG A 23 -20.35 9.49 -2.89
C ARG A 23 -19.31 8.57 -2.24
N GLY A 24 -18.07 8.60 -2.70
CA GLY A 24 -16.97 7.82 -2.12
C GLY A 24 -16.91 6.36 -2.60
N ILE A 25 -17.79 5.94 -3.52
CA ILE A 25 -17.76 4.60 -4.12
C ILE A 25 -16.78 4.62 -5.30
N LYS A 26 -15.51 4.32 -5.02
CA LYS A 26 -14.41 4.46 -5.98
C LYS A 26 -13.99 3.12 -6.60
N THR A 27 -14.26 2.00 -5.93
CA THR A 27 -13.78 0.67 -6.34
C THR A 27 -14.89 -0.37 -6.41
N VAL A 28 -14.59 -1.50 -7.08
CA VAL A 28 -15.51 -2.64 -7.15
C VAL A 28 -15.90 -3.14 -5.76
N VAL A 29 -14.97 -3.19 -4.82
CA VAL A 29 -15.23 -3.61 -3.43
C VAL A 29 -16.22 -2.68 -2.75
N ASP A 30 -16.05 -1.38 -2.92
CA ASP A 30 -16.91 -0.38 -2.28
C ASP A 30 -18.36 -0.55 -2.77
N LEU A 31 -18.56 -0.72 -4.08
CA LEU A 31 -19.90 -0.92 -4.65
C LEU A 31 -20.51 -2.28 -4.26
N VAL A 32 -19.70 -3.34 -4.24
CA VAL A 32 -20.16 -4.69 -3.88
C VAL A 32 -20.45 -4.81 -2.39
N SER A 33 -19.83 -3.99 -1.54
CA SER A 33 -20.05 -4.02 -0.08
C SER A 33 -21.06 -2.98 0.39
N ALA A 34 -21.38 -1.98 -0.44
CA ALA A 34 -22.33 -0.92 -0.11
C ALA A 34 -23.77 -1.43 0.05
N ASP A 35 -24.55 -0.66 0.82
CA ASP A 35 -26.00 -0.75 0.85
C ASP A 35 -26.58 -0.18 -0.46
N LEU A 36 -27.14 -1.06 -1.28
CA LEU A 36 -27.64 -0.68 -2.60
C LEU A 36 -28.93 0.15 -2.52
N GLU A 37 -29.70 0.07 -1.42
CA GLU A 37 -30.89 0.88 -1.23
C GLU A 37 -30.50 2.33 -0.95
N GLU A 38 -29.53 2.52 -0.06
CA GLU A 38 -28.98 3.84 0.25
C GLU A 38 -28.34 4.48 -0.99
N VAL A 39 -27.57 3.71 -1.76
CA VAL A 39 -26.93 4.17 -3.00
C VAL A 39 -27.98 4.52 -4.05
N ALA A 40 -29.02 3.70 -4.24
CA ALA A 40 -30.11 4.00 -5.16
C ALA A 40 -30.79 5.32 -4.81
N GLN A 41 -31.09 5.55 -3.53
CA GLN A 41 -31.77 6.74 -3.06
C GLN A 41 -30.90 8.00 -3.19
N LYS A 42 -29.63 7.93 -2.77
CA LYS A 42 -28.72 9.08 -2.74
C LYS A 42 -28.16 9.47 -4.11
N CYS A 43 -28.07 8.51 -5.02
CA CYS A 43 -27.61 8.72 -6.39
C CYS A 43 -28.78 8.79 -7.40
N GLY A 44 -30.04 8.60 -6.98
CA GLY A 44 -31.17 8.56 -7.93
C GLY A 44 -31.02 7.48 -9.00
N LEU A 45 -30.35 6.37 -8.68
CA LEU A 45 -30.10 5.26 -9.59
C LEU A 45 -31.14 4.16 -9.40
N SER A 46 -31.43 3.41 -10.46
CA SER A 46 -32.34 2.26 -10.35
C SER A 46 -31.73 1.16 -9.47
N TYR A 47 -32.41 0.81 -8.38
CA TYR A 47 -32.02 -0.30 -7.50
C TYR A 47 -31.80 -1.60 -8.29
N LYS A 48 -32.70 -1.89 -9.25
CA LYS A 48 -32.59 -3.08 -10.11
C LYS A 48 -31.31 -3.08 -10.95
N ALA A 49 -30.90 -1.91 -11.45
CA ALA A 49 -29.64 -1.78 -12.19
C ALA A 49 -28.43 -2.01 -11.26
N LEU A 50 -28.44 -1.44 -10.05
CA LEU A 50 -27.37 -1.63 -9.07
C LEU A 50 -27.22 -3.11 -8.64
N VAL A 51 -28.32 -3.82 -8.43
CA VAL A 51 -28.29 -5.27 -8.13
C VAL A 51 -27.72 -6.08 -9.29
N ALA A 52 -28.11 -5.76 -10.53
CA ALA A 52 -27.56 -6.44 -11.71
C ALA A 52 -26.05 -6.18 -11.85
N LEU A 53 -25.62 -4.93 -11.66
CA LEU A 53 -24.20 -4.56 -11.66
C LEU A 53 -23.43 -5.31 -10.56
N ARG A 54 -23.90 -5.30 -9.31
CA ARG A 54 -23.28 -6.03 -8.20
C ARG A 54 -23.11 -7.51 -8.52
N ARG A 55 -24.11 -8.14 -9.14
CA ARG A 55 -24.05 -9.55 -9.55
C ARG A 55 -22.97 -9.81 -10.61
N VAL A 56 -22.89 -8.96 -11.64
CA VAL A 56 -21.86 -9.09 -12.68
C VAL A 56 -20.47 -8.84 -12.10
N LEU A 57 -20.32 -7.82 -11.25
CA LEU A 57 -19.06 -7.51 -10.59
C LEU A 57 -18.61 -8.64 -9.66
N LEU A 58 -19.52 -9.23 -8.89
CA LEU A 58 -19.21 -10.40 -8.09
C LEU A 58 -18.76 -11.55 -9.00
N ALA A 59 -19.47 -11.87 -10.08
CA ALA A 59 -19.06 -12.95 -10.97
C ALA A 59 -17.69 -12.73 -11.65
N GLN A 60 -17.35 -11.48 -11.97
CA GLN A 60 -16.09 -11.14 -12.66
C GLN A 60 -14.90 -10.93 -11.72
N PHE A 61 -15.15 -10.47 -10.49
CA PHE A 61 -14.10 -10.06 -9.54
C PHE A 61 -14.10 -10.85 -8.23
N SER A 62 -15.02 -11.79 -8.03
CA SER A 62 -14.92 -12.74 -6.92
C SER A 62 -13.72 -13.65 -7.15
N ALA A 63 -12.94 -13.87 -6.10
CA ALA A 63 -11.94 -14.92 -6.11
C ALA A 63 -12.63 -16.27 -6.34
N PHE A 64 -12.26 -16.96 -7.41
CA PHE A 64 -12.61 -18.37 -7.56
C PHE A 64 -11.79 -19.16 -6.53
N PRO A 65 -12.36 -20.21 -5.92
CA PRO A 65 -11.60 -21.08 -5.04
C PRO A 65 -10.43 -21.69 -5.81
N CYS A 66 -9.20 -21.38 -5.40
CA CYS A 66 -7.98 -22.03 -5.88
C CYS A 66 -7.62 -23.18 -4.95
N ASN A 67 -6.95 -24.20 -5.49
CA ASN A 67 -6.42 -25.26 -4.63
C ASN A 67 -5.15 -24.75 -3.92
N GLY A 68 -4.77 -25.42 -2.81
CA GLY A 68 -3.62 -24.99 -2.01
C GLY A 68 -2.28 -25.03 -2.74
N ALA A 69 -2.12 -25.90 -3.75
CA ALA A 69 -0.90 -25.98 -4.54
C ALA A 69 -0.75 -24.76 -5.47
N ASP A 70 -1.83 -24.37 -6.16
CA ASP A 70 -1.84 -23.18 -7.01
C ASP A 70 -1.53 -21.92 -6.18
N LEU A 71 -2.14 -21.79 -4.99
CA LEU A 71 -1.85 -20.69 -4.07
C LEU A 71 -0.38 -20.67 -3.63
N TYR A 72 0.21 -21.84 -3.37
CA TYR A 72 1.61 -21.93 -2.95
C TYR A 72 2.59 -21.56 -4.07
N GLU A 73 2.31 -21.98 -5.31
CA GLU A 73 3.11 -21.59 -6.48
C GLU A 73 2.95 -20.09 -6.80
N GLU A 74 1.76 -19.52 -6.63
CA GLU A 74 1.54 -18.08 -6.73
C GLU A 74 2.36 -17.32 -5.67
N LEU A 75 2.40 -17.81 -4.42
CA LEU A 75 3.22 -17.21 -3.37
C LEU A 75 4.71 -17.21 -3.74
N LYS A 76 5.26 -18.33 -4.21
CA LYS A 76 6.67 -18.42 -4.62
C LYS A 76 7.04 -17.44 -5.73
N THR A 77 6.11 -17.18 -6.65
CA THR A 77 6.35 -16.35 -7.83
C THR A 77 6.05 -14.87 -7.59
N SER A 78 5.20 -14.54 -6.62
CA SER A 78 4.78 -13.16 -6.31
C SER A 78 5.54 -12.52 -5.16
N THR A 79 6.18 -13.30 -4.28
CA THR A 79 6.98 -12.75 -3.18
C THR A 79 8.40 -12.40 -3.64
N ALA A 80 8.78 -11.14 -3.47
CA ALA A 80 10.15 -10.67 -3.56
C ALA A 80 10.66 -10.27 -2.17
N ILE A 81 11.97 -10.37 -1.97
CA ILE A 81 12.65 -9.96 -0.74
C ILE A 81 13.37 -8.64 -0.98
N LEU A 82 13.14 -7.68 -0.09
CA LEU A 82 13.73 -6.35 -0.14
C LEU A 82 14.73 -6.21 1.00
N SER A 83 16.02 -6.11 0.66
CA SER A 83 17.06 -5.84 1.66
C SER A 83 16.78 -4.51 2.38
N THR A 84 16.92 -4.52 3.70
CA THR A 84 16.84 -3.34 4.56
C THR A 84 18.06 -2.44 4.41
N GLY A 85 19.15 -2.95 3.82
CA GLY A 85 20.45 -2.30 3.80
C GLY A 85 21.18 -2.36 5.14
N ILE A 86 20.65 -3.11 6.12
CA ILE A 86 21.24 -3.34 7.43
C ILE A 86 21.52 -4.84 7.54
N ARG A 87 22.78 -5.26 7.34
CA ARG A 87 23.16 -6.69 7.24
C ARG A 87 22.68 -7.55 8.40
N SER A 88 22.76 -7.05 9.64
CA SER A 88 22.30 -7.79 10.82
C SER A 88 20.79 -7.97 10.85
N LEU A 89 20.03 -6.97 10.38
CA LEU A 89 18.58 -7.03 10.30
C LEU A 89 18.13 -7.93 9.15
N ASP A 90 18.78 -7.85 8.00
CA ASP A 90 18.52 -8.77 6.87
C ASP A 90 18.76 -10.22 7.31
N LYS A 91 19.83 -10.49 8.05
CA LYS A 91 20.07 -11.83 8.60
C LYS A 91 18.98 -12.28 9.58
N LEU A 92 18.48 -11.37 10.42
CA LEU A 92 17.40 -11.65 11.36
C LEU A 92 16.06 -11.92 10.65
N LEU A 93 15.82 -11.25 9.52
CA LEU A 93 14.59 -11.34 8.74
C LEU A 93 14.64 -12.39 7.61
N ASP A 94 15.69 -13.20 7.55
CA ASP A 94 15.91 -14.19 6.49
C ASP A 94 16.02 -13.54 5.09
N ALA A 95 16.99 -12.64 4.97
CA ALA A 95 17.40 -11.84 3.80
C ALA A 95 16.70 -10.49 3.60
N GLY A 96 15.63 -10.16 4.32
CA GLY A 96 15.05 -8.81 4.30
C GLY A 96 13.54 -8.77 4.51
N LEU A 97 12.88 -7.75 3.96
CA LEU A 97 11.44 -7.54 4.05
C LEU A 97 10.73 -8.21 2.88
N TYR A 98 9.74 -9.06 3.16
CA TYR A 98 8.94 -9.71 2.12
C TYR A 98 7.87 -8.76 1.56
N THR A 99 7.74 -8.73 0.23
CA THR A 99 6.68 -7.98 -0.43
C THR A 99 5.33 -8.68 -0.26
N GLY A 100 4.25 -7.89 -0.23
CA GLY A 100 2.90 -8.40 0.01
C GLY A 100 2.55 -8.56 1.50
N GLU A 101 3.51 -8.36 2.40
CA GLU A 101 3.31 -8.41 3.84
C GLU A 101 3.42 -7.02 4.49
N VAL A 102 2.84 -6.88 5.68
CA VAL A 102 3.01 -5.71 6.54
C VAL A 102 3.99 -6.08 7.66
N THR A 103 5.12 -5.37 7.72
CA THR A 103 6.11 -5.55 8.79
C THR A 103 6.01 -4.40 9.80
N GLU A 104 5.87 -4.73 11.08
CA GLU A 104 5.78 -3.77 12.18
C GLU A 104 7.08 -3.74 13.00
N ILE A 105 7.62 -2.54 13.27
CA ILE A 105 8.79 -2.34 14.13
C ILE A 105 8.35 -1.64 15.42
N VAL A 106 8.39 -2.36 16.55
CA VAL A 106 7.93 -1.88 17.86
C VAL A 106 9.10 -1.69 18.82
N GLY A 107 9.01 -0.71 19.71
CA GLY A 107 10.02 -0.44 20.75
C GLY A 107 9.81 0.89 21.45
N GLY A 108 10.50 1.11 22.56
CA GLY A 108 10.42 2.36 23.34
C GLY A 108 10.90 3.61 22.59
N PRO A 109 10.61 4.83 23.07
CA PRO A 109 11.18 6.06 22.50
C PRO A 109 12.71 5.98 22.45
N GLY A 110 13.32 6.48 21.37
CA GLY A 110 14.78 6.42 21.19
C GLY A 110 15.37 5.06 20.78
N SER A 111 14.56 3.99 20.67
CA SER A 111 15.03 2.65 20.29
C SER A 111 15.48 2.49 18.82
N GLY A 112 15.56 3.59 18.06
CA GLY A 112 16.04 3.57 16.67
C GLY A 112 15.01 3.26 15.58
N LYS A 113 13.71 3.07 15.90
CA LYS A 113 12.65 2.76 14.90
C LYS A 113 12.66 3.68 13.68
N THR A 114 12.61 4.98 13.91
CA THR A 114 12.65 6.00 12.85
C THR A 114 13.94 5.91 12.04
N GLN A 115 15.07 5.62 12.69
CA GLN A 115 16.34 5.46 11.98
C GLN A 115 16.34 4.22 11.09
N VAL A 116 15.76 3.11 11.54
CA VAL A 116 15.58 1.92 10.70
C VAL A 116 14.72 2.26 9.48
N CYS A 117 13.56 2.91 9.66
CA CYS A 117 12.70 3.31 8.54
C CYS A 117 13.43 4.21 7.53
N LEU A 118 14.21 5.20 8.00
CA LEU A 118 14.99 6.09 7.14
C LEU A 118 16.11 5.35 6.40
N CYS A 119 16.82 4.43 7.07
CA CYS A 119 17.85 3.59 6.45
C CYS A 119 17.27 2.70 5.34
N VAL A 120 16.11 2.08 5.60
CA VAL A 120 15.44 1.24 4.59
C VAL A 120 14.95 2.09 3.43
N ALA A 121 14.32 3.24 3.70
CA ALA A 121 13.88 4.16 2.65
C ALA A 121 15.03 4.62 1.75
N ALA A 122 16.17 5.00 2.33
CA ALA A 122 17.37 5.36 1.58
C ALA A 122 17.91 4.16 0.76
N ASN A 123 17.92 2.95 1.33
CA ASN A 123 18.37 1.74 0.63
C ASN A 123 17.49 1.39 -0.58
N VAL A 124 16.16 1.43 -0.39
CA VAL A 124 15.19 1.13 -1.46
C VAL A 124 15.29 2.18 -2.58
N ALA A 125 15.39 3.46 -2.22
CA ALA A 125 15.47 4.55 -3.19
C ALA A 125 16.78 4.56 -3.99
N HIS A 126 17.90 4.21 -3.35
CA HIS A 126 19.22 4.24 -3.97
C HIS A 126 19.64 2.89 -4.56
N SER A 127 19.69 1.82 -3.78
CA SER A 127 20.20 0.53 -4.24
C SER A 127 19.20 -0.23 -5.12
N LEU A 128 17.90 -0.14 -4.81
CA LEU A 128 16.86 -0.79 -5.61
C LEU A 128 16.27 0.13 -6.68
N GLN A 129 16.60 1.42 -6.65
CA GLN A 129 16.09 2.44 -7.57
C GLN A 129 14.54 2.49 -7.61
N GLN A 130 13.89 2.15 -6.49
CA GLN A 130 12.43 2.11 -6.36
C GLN A 130 11.88 3.36 -5.65
N LYS A 131 10.60 3.68 -5.90
CA LYS A 131 9.92 4.79 -5.22
C LYS A 131 9.51 4.38 -3.80
N VAL A 132 9.60 5.31 -2.86
CA VAL A 132 9.23 5.12 -1.45
C VAL A 132 8.22 6.19 -1.07
N LEU A 133 7.08 5.78 -0.52
CA LEU A 133 6.18 6.69 0.18
C LEU A 133 6.44 6.60 1.68
N TYR A 134 6.85 7.71 2.28
CA TYR A 134 7.07 7.83 3.72
C TYR A 134 5.96 8.70 4.32
N ILE A 135 5.16 8.12 5.22
CA ILE A 135 4.13 8.84 5.96
C ILE A 135 4.69 9.19 7.34
N ASP A 136 4.86 10.48 7.63
CA ASP A 136 5.41 10.99 8.88
C ASP A 136 4.31 11.57 9.77
N SER A 137 3.97 10.85 10.84
CA SER A 137 2.95 11.25 11.81
C SER A 137 3.49 12.05 13.00
N ASN A 138 4.81 12.09 13.20
CA ASN A 138 5.42 12.70 14.39
C ASN A 138 6.48 13.77 14.04
N GLY A 139 6.61 14.14 12.77
CA GLY A 139 7.56 15.15 12.30
C GLY A 139 9.04 14.73 12.46
N GLY A 140 9.31 13.43 12.61
CA GLY A 140 10.65 12.91 12.88
C GLY A 140 11.56 12.85 11.66
N LEU A 141 11.02 13.11 10.46
CA LEU A 141 11.77 13.04 9.21
C LEU A 141 12.38 14.39 8.84
N THR A 142 13.68 14.38 8.56
CA THR A 142 14.42 15.49 7.97
C THR A 142 15.17 15.06 6.70
N ALA A 143 15.09 15.88 5.65
CA ALA A 143 15.78 15.61 4.38
C ALA A 143 17.31 15.54 4.56
N SER A 144 17.86 16.36 5.45
CA SER A 144 19.28 16.32 5.81
C SER A 144 19.70 14.96 6.35
N ARG A 145 18.85 14.29 7.15
CA ARG A 145 19.17 12.96 7.66
C ARG A 145 19.15 11.90 6.57
N ILE A 146 18.22 11.98 5.62
CA ILE A 146 18.20 11.08 4.46
C ILE A 146 19.46 11.28 3.61
N LEU A 147 19.83 12.52 3.35
CA LEU A 147 21.06 12.85 2.60
C LEU A 147 22.30 12.28 3.29
N GLN A 148 22.43 12.42 4.61
CA GLN A 148 23.53 11.80 5.36
C GLN A 148 23.59 10.27 5.20
N LEU A 149 22.43 9.59 5.19
CA LEU A 149 22.36 8.15 4.98
C LEU A 149 22.73 7.75 3.54
N LEU A 150 22.44 8.60 2.56
CA LEU A 150 22.84 8.40 1.17
C LEU A 150 24.34 8.66 0.96
N GLN A 151 24.89 9.70 1.58
CA GLN A 151 26.32 10.03 1.56
C GLN A 151 27.19 8.91 2.16
N ALA A 152 26.65 8.16 3.12
CA ALA A 152 27.32 6.97 3.66
C ALA A 152 27.36 5.79 2.67
N ARG A 153 26.64 5.87 1.54
CA ARG A 153 26.51 4.81 0.52
C ARG A 153 27.19 5.19 -0.79
N THR A 154 27.07 6.44 -1.22
CA THR A 154 27.66 6.95 -2.46
C THR A 154 28.14 8.39 -2.27
N SER A 155 29.25 8.74 -2.90
CA SER A 155 29.75 10.11 -3.00
C SER A 155 29.22 10.86 -4.23
N ASP A 156 28.49 10.18 -5.12
CA ASP A 156 27.94 10.77 -6.34
C ASP A 156 26.68 11.60 -6.03
N GLU A 157 26.74 12.90 -6.34
CA GLU A 157 25.65 13.84 -6.10
C GLU A 157 24.43 13.59 -7.01
N GLU A 158 24.62 13.09 -8.23
CA GLU A 158 23.52 12.75 -9.14
C GLU A 158 22.75 11.53 -8.61
N GLU A 159 23.46 10.51 -8.11
CA GLU A 159 22.84 9.35 -7.48
C GLU A 159 22.09 9.72 -6.19
N GLN A 160 22.65 10.62 -5.39
CA GLN A 160 22.00 11.15 -4.19
C GLN A 160 20.72 11.91 -4.55
N ALA A 161 20.79 12.81 -5.53
CA ALA A 161 19.64 13.58 -6.00
C ALA A 161 18.53 12.66 -6.57
N GLY A 162 18.91 11.67 -7.38
CA GLY A 162 17.99 10.67 -7.92
C GLY A 162 17.29 9.85 -6.83
N ALA A 163 18.02 9.46 -5.78
CA ALA A 163 17.44 8.76 -4.65
C ALA A 163 16.46 9.65 -3.85
N LEU A 164 16.82 10.92 -3.59
CA LEU A 164 15.93 11.87 -2.91
C LEU A 164 14.62 12.09 -3.69
N GLN A 165 14.68 12.20 -5.03
CA GLN A 165 13.48 12.36 -5.86
C GLN A 165 12.52 11.16 -5.80
N ARG A 166 13.01 9.97 -5.46
CA ARG A 166 12.18 8.76 -5.31
C ARG A 166 11.48 8.66 -3.98
N ILE A 167 11.87 9.45 -2.97
CA ILE A 167 11.27 9.42 -1.63
C ILE A 167 10.20 10.50 -1.55
N GLN A 168 8.94 10.10 -1.64
CA GLN A 168 7.79 10.96 -1.42
C GLN A 168 7.45 11.00 0.06
N VAL A 169 7.39 12.19 0.64
CA VAL A 169 7.08 12.37 2.07
C VAL A 169 5.72 13.03 2.22
N VAL A 170 4.86 12.44 3.04
CA VAL A 170 3.59 13.02 3.44
C VAL A 170 3.57 13.16 4.95
N ARG A 171 3.36 14.38 5.44
CA ARG A 171 3.17 14.63 6.87
C ARG A 171 1.69 14.58 7.18
N VAL A 172 1.33 13.81 8.21
CA VAL A 172 -0.06 13.66 8.66
C VAL A 172 -0.15 14.09 10.11
N PHE A 173 -1.18 14.88 10.44
CA PHE A 173 -1.36 15.43 11.78
C PHE A 173 -2.53 14.79 12.54
N ASP A 174 -3.32 13.97 11.84
CA ASP A 174 -4.44 13.23 12.40
C ASP A 174 -4.66 11.92 11.63
N ILE A 175 -5.51 11.07 12.20
CA ILE A 175 -5.82 9.76 11.63
C ILE A 175 -6.61 9.87 10.30
N PHE A 176 -7.39 10.93 10.10
CA PHE A 176 -8.20 11.09 8.89
C PHE A 176 -7.29 11.38 7.68
N GLN A 177 -6.31 12.26 7.82
CA GLN A 177 -5.29 12.52 6.81
C GLN A 177 -4.50 11.25 6.48
N MET A 178 -4.16 10.43 7.49
CA MET A 178 -3.50 9.15 7.23
C MET A 178 -4.38 8.22 6.39
N LEU A 179 -5.66 8.09 6.74
CA LEU A 179 -6.61 7.27 5.99
C LEU A 179 -6.77 7.77 4.54
N ASP A 180 -6.85 9.08 4.32
CA ASP A 180 -6.94 9.67 3.00
C ASP A 180 -5.72 9.33 2.13
N VAL A 181 -4.51 9.45 2.69
CA VAL A 181 -3.26 9.09 2.00
C VAL A 181 -3.24 7.60 1.63
N LEU A 182 -3.72 6.72 2.50
CA LEU A 182 -3.79 5.28 2.22
C LEU A 182 -4.83 4.96 1.14
N GLN A 183 -5.94 5.70 1.08
CA GLN A 183 -6.96 5.58 0.03
C GLN A 183 -6.44 6.07 -1.32
N ASP A 184 -5.75 7.21 -1.34
CA ASP A 184 -5.16 7.76 -2.57
C ASP A 184 -4.05 6.85 -3.09
N LEU A 185 -3.22 6.28 -2.19
CA LEU A 185 -2.22 5.28 -2.54
C LEU A 185 -2.86 4.04 -3.18
N ARG A 186 -3.99 3.57 -2.65
CA ARG A 186 -4.75 2.46 -3.25
C ARG A 186 -5.17 2.81 -4.69
N GLY A 187 -5.63 4.04 -4.93
CA GLY A 187 -5.99 4.52 -6.26
C GLY A 187 -4.80 4.54 -7.23
N ALA A 188 -3.67 5.11 -6.80
CA ALA A 188 -2.46 5.22 -7.61
C ALA A 188 -1.86 3.84 -7.96
N VAL A 189 -1.80 2.93 -6.97
CA VAL A 189 -1.30 1.56 -7.18
C VAL A 189 -2.23 0.77 -8.10
N ALA A 190 -3.55 0.91 -7.95
CA ALA A 190 -4.50 0.22 -8.82
C ALA A 190 -4.42 0.69 -10.29
N GLN A 191 -4.10 1.97 -10.53
CA GLN A 191 -3.87 2.49 -11.88
C GLN A 191 -2.57 1.97 -12.50
N GLN A 192 -1.49 1.88 -11.73
CA GLN A 192 -0.21 1.32 -12.21
C GLN A 192 -0.31 -0.17 -12.56
N VAL A 193 -1.00 -0.97 -11.74
CA VAL A 193 -1.25 -2.40 -12.01
C VAL A 193 -2.15 -2.60 -13.24
N SER A 194 -3.01 -1.63 -13.58
CA SER A 194 -3.82 -1.70 -14.81
C SER A 194 -3.06 -1.32 -16.09
N LEU A 195 -1.91 -0.65 -15.98
CA LEU A 195 -1.04 -0.25 -17.10
C LEU A 195 0.15 -1.20 -17.28
N LEU A 196 0.54 -1.90 -16.22
CA LEU A 196 1.61 -2.89 -16.22
C LEU A 196 0.98 -4.28 -16.05
N SER A 197 0.94 -5.06 -17.12
CA SER A 197 0.71 -6.52 -17.08
C SER A 197 1.85 -7.30 -16.40
N THR A 198 2.66 -6.64 -15.56
CA THR A 198 3.75 -7.22 -14.78
C THR A 198 3.77 -6.61 -13.37
N PRO A 199 3.94 -7.43 -12.31
CA PRO A 199 3.87 -6.96 -10.94
C PRO A 199 5.17 -6.23 -10.55
N SER A 200 5.12 -4.90 -10.48
CA SER A 200 6.17 -4.10 -9.84
C SER A 200 5.89 -4.00 -8.33
N CYS A 201 6.74 -4.68 -7.55
CA CYS A 201 6.64 -4.76 -6.10
C CYS A 201 6.97 -3.43 -5.41
N PHE A 202 6.13 -3.02 -4.46
CA PHE A 202 6.39 -1.92 -3.53
C PHE A 202 6.41 -2.46 -2.08
N PRO A 203 7.44 -2.16 -1.26
CA PRO A 203 7.37 -2.34 0.18
C PRO A 203 6.43 -1.31 0.81
N ARG A 204 5.51 -1.76 1.68
CA ARG A 204 4.70 -0.89 2.53
C ARG A 204 5.25 -0.96 3.97
N LEU A 205 6.01 0.06 4.37
CA LEU A 205 6.48 0.24 5.74
C LEU A 205 5.56 1.23 6.46
N ALA A 206 4.83 0.75 7.47
CA ALA A 206 4.05 1.59 8.38
C ALA A 206 4.70 1.52 9.77
N GLY A 207 5.03 2.68 10.33
CA GLY A 207 5.40 2.81 11.74
C GLY A 207 4.33 3.63 12.44
N GLU A 208 3.64 3.04 13.43
CA GLU A 208 2.66 3.75 14.25
C GLU A 208 2.95 3.63 15.75
N GLY A 209 2.65 4.71 16.46
CA GLY A 209 2.59 4.77 17.91
C GLY A 209 1.18 4.46 18.40
N ARG A 210 1.12 3.54 19.37
CA ARG A 210 0.03 3.24 20.33
C ARG A 210 -1.41 3.37 19.80
N GLY A 211 -2.05 2.21 19.58
CA GLY A 211 -3.52 2.13 19.67
C GLY A 211 -4.23 1.10 18.80
N TRP A 212 -3.72 -0.12 18.59
CA TRP A 212 -4.45 -1.18 17.88
C TRP A 212 -4.38 -2.50 18.64
N ALA A 213 -5.17 -2.60 19.71
CA ALA A 213 -5.56 -3.89 20.26
C ALA A 213 -6.82 -4.35 19.50
N HIS A 214 -6.73 -5.52 18.86
CA HIS A 214 -7.83 -6.26 18.20
C HIS A 214 -7.98 -6.08 16.68
N LEU A 215 -6.98 -6.54 15.91
CA LEU A 215 -7.18 -7.21 14.62
C LEU A 215 -6.23 -8.41 14.54
N PRO A 216 -6.64 -9.55 13.92
CA PRO A 216 -5.78 -10.72 13.79
C PRO A 216 -4.75 -10.47 12.69
N SER A 217 -3.65 -9.81 13.04
CA SER A 217 -2.44 -9.72 12.23
C SER A 217 -1.51 -10.87 12.60
N VAL A 218 -0.91 -11.55 11.62
CA VAL A 218 0.20 -12.49 11.86
C VAL A 218 1.38 -11.67 12.41
N ARG A 219 1.47 -11.59 13.74
CA ARG A 219 2.56 -10.94 14.46
C ARG A 219 3.75 -11.88 14.47
N ARG A 220 4.82 -11.55 13.75
CA ARG A 220 6.13 -12.12 14.05
C ARG A 220 6.68 -11.36 15.28
N VAL A 221 6.32 -11.84 16.47
CA VAL A 221 6.85 -11.32 17.74
C VAL A 221 8.33 -11.67 17.79
N LEU A 222 9.19 -10.65 17.73
CA LEU A 222 10.62 -10.82 17.97
C LEU A 222 10.83 -11.18 19.45
N PRO A 223 11.56 -12.27 19.77
CA PRO A 223 11.89 -12.58 21.16
C PRO A 223 12.81 -11.49 21.72
N SER A 224 12.44 -10.94 22.88
CA SER A 224 13.30 -10.11 23.70
C SER A 224 14.42 -10.98 24.27
N THR A 225 15.67 -10.72 23.86
CA THR A 225 16.87 -11.14 24.59
C THR A 225 17.02 -10.32 25.85
#